data_AF-A0A7V9JV02-F1
#
_entry.id   AF-A0A7V9JV02-F1
#
_cell.length_a   1.000
_cell.length_b   1.000
_cell.length_c   1.000
_cell.angle_alpha   90.00
_cell.angle_beta   90.00
_cell.angle_gamma   90.00
#
_symmetry.space_group_name_H-M   'P 1'
#
loop_
_entity.id
_entity.type
_entity.pdbx_description
1 polymer ?
#
loop_
_entity_poly.entity_id
_entity_poly.type
_entity_poly.pdbx_seq_one_letter_code
_entity_poly.pdbx_strand_id
1 'polypeptide(L)' 'MSKYSIQSFLQETAQRDDLREPFELENPYLLEVNLNGRVWAKLGAMIGYLGNIKFEREGMLE' A
#
# COMPACT_ATOMS: atom_id res chain seq x y z
N MET A 1 -5.09 4.46 -32.72
CA MET A 1 -4.30 3.68 -31.74
C MET A 1 -4.87 3.95 -30.37
N SER A 2 -5.31 2.91 -29.67
CA SER A 2 -5.76 3.03 -28.27
C SER A 2 -4.66 3.73 -27.48
N LYS A 3 -4.98 4.83 -26.79
CA LYS A 3 -4.00 5.62 -26.00
C LYS A 3 -3.38 4.83 -24.84
N TYR A 4 -3.90 3.65 -24.53
CA TYR A 4 -3.40 2.76 -23.49
C TYR A 4 -3.37 1.32 -24.02
N SER A 5 -2.21 0.68 -23.89
CA SER A 5 -2.07 -0.76 -24.12
C SER A 5 -2.20 -1.50 -22.78
N ILE A 6 -2.65 -2.75 -22.81
CA ILE A 6 -2.65 -3.61 -21.61
C ILE A 6 -1.24 -3.71 -21.02
N GLN A 7 -0.21 -3.72 -21.88
CA GLN A 7 1.18 -3.74 -21.44
C GLN A 7 1.53 -2.50 -20.61
N SER A 8 1.13 -1.31 -21.06
CA SER A 8 1.36 -0.04 -20.36
C SER A 8 0.65 -0.03 -19.01
N PHE A 9 -0.60 -0.49 -18.97
CA PHE A 9 -1.35 -0.63 -17.72
C PHE A 9 -0.64 -1.56 -16.74
N LEU A 10 -0.22 -2.76 -17.19
CA LEU A 10 0.52 -3.69 -16.35
C LEU A 10 1.84 -3.12 -15.85
N GLN A 11 2.59 -2.38 -16.67
CA GLN A 11 3.85 -1.75 -16.24
C GLN A 11 3.64 -0.65 -15.19
N GLU A 12 2.51 0.07 -15.24
CA GLU A 12 2.19 1.15 -14.31
C GLU A 12 1.56 0.67 -13.00
N THR A 13 0.85 -0.45 -13.00
CA THR A 13 0.07 -0.93 -11.85
C THR A 13 0.54 -2.26 -11.27
N ALA A 14 1.55 -2.92 -11.85
CA ALA A 14 2.09 -4.14 -11.27
C ALA A 14 2.86 -3.85 -9.98
N GLN A 15 2.64 -4.70 -8.99
CA GLN A 15 3.40 -4.69 -7.74
C GLN A 15 4.89 -4.90 -8.04
N ARG A 16 5.73 -4.18 -7.29
CA ARG A 16 7.18 -4.24 -7.38
C ARG A 16 7.72 -5.01 -6.18
N ASP A 17 8.05 -6.29 -6.37
CA ASP A 17 8.48 -7.19 -5.30
C ASP A 17 9.90 -6.90 -4.75
N ASP A 18 10.62 -5.95 -5.35
CA ASP A 18 11.95 -5.50 -4.92
C ASP A 18 11.91 -4.44 -3.80
N LEU A 19 10.73 -3.91 -3.50
CA LEU A 19 10.49 -2.93 -2.43
C LEU A 19 10.52 -3.62 -1.04
N ARG A 20 11.33 -3.09 -0.11
CA ARG A 20 11.60 -3.68 1.22
C ARG A 20 11.74 -2.68 2.37
N GLU A 21 11.69 -1.39 2.09
CA GLU A 21 11.68 -0.34 3.10
C GLU A 21 10.34 -0.33 3.87
N PRO A 22 10.30 0.14 5.13
CA PRO A 22 9.08 0.12 5.93
C PRO A 22 7.87 0.82 5.30
N PHE A 23 8.12 1.86 4.48
CA PHE A 23 7.10 2.63 3.79
C PHE A 23 7.57 2.94 2.38
N GLU A 24 6.78 2.57 1.37
CA GLU A 24 7.13 2.79 -0.02
C GLU A 24 5.93 3.23 -0.84
N LEU A 25 6.13 4.25 -1.69
CA LEU A 25 5.10 4.65 -2.65
C LEU A 25 5.17 3.74 -3.86
N GLU A 26 4.29 2.74 -3.91
CA GLU A 26 4.13 1.85 -5.07
C GLU A 26 3.74 2.66 -6.31
N ASN A 27 2.86 3.65 -6.14
CA ASN A 27 2.47 4.63 -7.14
C ASN A 27 2.00 5.94 -6.47
N PRO A 28 1.61 7.00 -7.21
CA PRO A 28 1.20 8.28 -6.63
C PRO A 28 -0.01 8.24 -5.68
N TYR A 29 -0.73 7.13 -5.62
CA TYR A 29 -1.96 6.96 -4.85
C TYR A 29 -1.90 5.83 -3.81
N LEU A 30 -0.90 4.95 -3.88
CA LEU A 30 -0.75 3.78 -3.02
C LEU A 30 0.56 3.82 -2.24
N LEU A 31 0.43 3.64 -0.92
CA LEU A 31 1.54 3.47 -0.01
C LEU A 31 1.56 2.02 0.47
N GLU A 32 2.59 1.29 0.08
CA GLU A 32 2.91 -0.03 0.62
C GLU A 32 3.57 0.13 1.99
N VAL A 33 3.18 -0.72 2.93
CA VAL A 33 3.71 -0.71 4.30
C VAL A 33 4.23 -2.10 4.63
N ASN A 34 5.55 -2.22 4.71
CA ASN A 34 6.22 -3.41 5.21
C ASN A 34 6.15 -3.42 6.73
N LEU A 35 5.01 -3.89 7.26
CA LEU A 35 4.69 -3.84 8.68
C LEU A 35 5.68 -4.67 9.52
N ASN A 36 6.50 -3.97 10.30
CA ASN A 36 7.34 -4.55 11.34
C ASN A 36 7.00 -3.92 12.70
N GLY A 37 6.10 -4.55 13.45
CA GLY A 37 5.58 -4.02 14.71
C GLY A 37 4.26 -3.29 14.52
N ARG A 38 4.23 -1.97 14.75
CA ARG A 38 3.01 -1.14 14.73
C ARG A 38 3.20 0.09 13.84
N VAL A 39 2.16 0.43 13.10
CA VAL A 39 2.04 1.69 12.36
C VAL A 39 0.70 2.35 12.65
N TRP A 40 0.67 3.67 12.57
CA TRP A 40 -0.56 4.45 12.62
C TRP A 40 -1.05 4.70 11.20
N ALA A 41 -2.33 4.41 10.96
CA ALA A 41 -2.97 4.65 9.68
C ALA A 41 -4.29 5.39 9.88
N LYS A 42 -4.62 6.27 8.93
CA LYS A 42 -5.92 6.92 8.92
C LYS A 42 -7.02 5.86 8.75
N LEU A 43 -8.08 5.97 9.54
CA LEU A 43 -9.23 5.07 9.43
C LEU A 43 -9.77 5.07 8.00
N GLY A 44 -9.90 3.88 7.40
CA GLY A 44 -10.38 3.69 6.03
C GLY A 44 -9.32 3.93 4.93
N ALA A 45 -8.07 4.25 5.27
CA ALA A 45 -7.00 4.38 4.27
C ALA A 45 -6.44 3.02 3.81
N MET A 46 -6.64 1.95 4.59
CA MET A 46 -6.24 0.61 4.18
C MET A 46 -7.13 0.10 3.05
N ILE A 47 -6.48 -0.33 1.96
CA ILE A 47 -7.15 -0.92 0.80
C ILE A 47 -6.95 -2.45 0.69
N GLY A 48 -5.91 -3.00 1.32
CA GLY A 48 -5.56 -4.42 1.26
C GLY A 48 -4.39 -4.74 2.19
N TYR A 49 -4.22 -6.02 2.51
CA TYR A 49 -3.09 -6.52 3.29
C TYR A 49 -2.82 -7.99 3.01
N LEU A 50 -1.59 -8.41 3.29
CA LEU A 50 -1.17 -9.80 3.25
C LEU A 50 -0.62 -10.23 4.62
N GLY A 51 -0.81 -11.50 4.97
CA GLY A 51 -0.36 -12.06 6.23
C GLY A 51 -1.29 -11.77 7.40
N ASN A 52 -0.76 -11.93 8.62
CA ASN A 52 -1.54 -11.84 9.86
C ASN A 52 -1.38 -10.45 10.47
N ILE A 53 -2.36 -9.57 10.22
CA ILE A 53 -2.38 -8.20 10.72
C ILE A 53 -3.57 -8.00 11.67
N LYS A 54 -3.32 -7.33 12.80
CA LYS A 54 -4.34 -6.92 13.75
C LYS A 54 -4.63 -5.43 13.60
N PHE A 55 -5.90 -5.08 13.53
CA PHE A 55 -6.37 -3.69 13.51
C PHE A 55 -6.92 -3.30 14.87
N GLU A 56 -6.43 -2.18 15.39
CA GLU A 56 -6.90 -1.57 16.62
C GLU A 56 -7.29 -0.12 16.31
N ARG A 57 -8.51 0.26 16.71
CA ARG A 57 -8.97 1.63 16.60
C ARG A 57 -8.56 2.36 17.87
N GLU A 58 -7.70 3.34 17.70
CA GLU A 58 -7.23 4.19 18.78
C GLU A 58 -8.00 5.53 18.82
N GLY A 59 -8.13 6.07 20.04
CA GLY A 59 -8.86 7.31 20.31
C GLY A 59 -8.03 8.57 20.03
N MET A 60 -8.65 9.76 20.16
CA MET A 60 -7.98 11.06 19.96
C MET A 60 -6.98 11.48 21.05
N LEU A 61 -6.78 10.67 22.10
CA LEU A 61 -6.10 11.08 23.35
C LEU A 61 -4.79 10.32 23.63
N GLU A 62 -4.23 9.68 22.61
CA GLU A 62 -2.78 9.38 22.55
C GLU A 62 -2.05 10.47 21.76
#